data_AF-A0A0D8YA35-F1
#
_entry.id   AF-A0A0D8YA35-F1
#
_cell.length_a   1.000
_cell.length_b   1.000
_cell.length_c   1.000
_cell.angle_alpha   90.00
_cell.angle_beta   90.00
_cell.angle_gamma   90.00
#
_symmetry.space_group_name_H-M   'P 1'
#
loop_
_entity.id
_entity.type
_entity.pdbx_description
1 polymer ?
#
loop_
_entity_poly.entity_id
_entity_poly.type
_entity_poly.pdbx_seq_one_letter_code
_entity_poly.pdbx_strand_id
1 'polypeptide(L)'
;MVSHPGFSSFGTAHSTVGANLSPQPRKVNGGNLMKSLSNYAIDASYNRREDVSEAMSRSLRSTQKKLVDSRLLVKCLKETVERLARGENPDISRLLGIKTDSMSESEAEQTAFDSSAMTVGVAEKMMRRQEENMAKLEEDLDSIRYLIQDYYQTKVGDTLNGHDDACRIQ
;
A
#
# COMPACT_ATOMS: atom_id res chain seq x y z
N MET A 1 -35.59 -39.02 21.43
CA MET A 1 -36.01 -39.42 22.79
C MET A 1 -34.80 -39.30 23.69
N VAL A 2 -34.70 -38.18 24.44
CA VAL A 2 -34.82 -38.07 25.92
C VAL A 2 -33.78 -38.97 26.65
N SER A 3 -32.95 -38.53 27.61
CA SER A 3 -33.06 -37.45 28.59
C SER A 3 -31.67 -37.15 29.22
N HIS A 4 -31.33 -35.88 29.41
CA HIS A 4 -30.85 -35.38 30.73
C HIS A 4 -32.11 -34.92 31.51
N PRO A 5 -32.12 -34.58 32.81
CA PRO A 5 -31.03 -34.46 33.80
C PRO A 5 -31.37 -35.10 35.18
N GLY A 6 -30.45 -35.05 36.14
CA GLY A 6 -30.69 -35.45 37.53
C GLY A 6 -30.02 -34.53 38.55
N PHE A 7 -30.83 -33.65 39.18
CA PHE A 7 -30.92 -33.25 40.60
C PHE A 7 -29.62 -32.90 41.39
N SER A 8 -29.55 -31.96 42.35
CA SER A 8 -30.41 -30.90 42.94
C SER A 8 -29.57 -30.32 44.10
N SER A 9 -29.41 -29.00 44.26
CA SER A 9 -30.22 -28.12 45.13
C SER A 9 -29.66 -27.84 46.55
N PHE A 10 -29.33 -26.56 46.76
CA PHE A 10 -29.56 -25.72 47.95
C PHE A 10 -28.77 -25.92 49.26
N GLY A 11 -28.08 -24.84 49.66
CA GLY A 11 -27.72 -24.53 51.04
C GLY A 11 -27.86 -23.02 51.27
N THR A 12 -28.97 -22.62 51.89
CA THR A 12 -29.29 -21.26 52.35
C THR A 12 -28.91 -21.13 53.83
N ALA A 13 -28.21 -20.05 54.20
CA ALA A 13 -28.20 -19.42 55.54
C ALA A 13 -27.24 -18.21 55.52
N HIS A 14 -27.42 -17.05 56.15
CA HIS A 14 -28.49 -16.40 56.89
C HIS A 14 -28.12 -14.89 56.92
N SER A 15 -29.13 -14.04 57.13
CA SER A 15 -29.11 -12.57 57.15
C SER A 15 -28.25 -11.93 58.26
N THR A 16 -27.68 -10.75 58.02
CA THR A 16 -27.54 -9.70 59.07
C THR A 16 -27.39 -8.31 58.43
N VAL A 17 -28.44 -7.51 58.59
CA VAL A 17 -28.46 -6.05 58.37
C VAL A 17 -27.74 -5.39 59.55
N GLY A 18 -26.77 -4.53 59.26
CA GLY A 18 -26.04 -3.72 60.25
C GLY A 18 -25.53 -2.44 59.60
N ALA A 19 -25.74 -1.32 60.28
CA ALA A 19 -25.75 0.04 59.75
C ALA A 19 -24.39 0.60 59.24
N ASN A 20 -24.52 1.51 58.27
CA ASN A 20 -23.88 2.83 58.14
C ASN A 20 -22.70 3.11 59.09
N LEU A 21 -21.55 3.58 58.55
CA LEU A 21 -20.76 4.72 59.04
C LEU A 21 -19.57 4.97 58.10
N SER A 22 -19.45 6.22 57.61
CA SER A 22 -18.35 6.75 56.78
C SER A 22 -16.95 6.43 57.32
N PRO A 23 -15.93 6.20 56.47
CA PRO A 23 -14.56 6.12 56.93
C PRO A 23 -14.00 7.54 57.18
N GLN A 24 -13.85 7.90 58.44
CA GLN A 24 -13.05 9.05 58.88
C GLN A 24 -11.55 8.64 58.91
N PRO A 25 -10.62 9.44 58.36
CA PRO A 25 -9.22 9.03 58.28
C PRO A 25 -8.53 9.15 59.65
N ARG A 26 -8.01 8.02 60.17
CA ARG A 26 -7.08 8.03 61.31
C ARG A 26 -5.71 8.51 60.86
N LYS A 27 -5.18 9.54 61.51
CA LYS A 27 -3.76 9.91 61.48
C LYS A 27 -2.94 8.82 62.17
N VAL A 28 -2.02 8.21 61.43
CA VAL A 28 -0.88 7.48 61.99
C VAL A 28 0.39 8.16 61.50
N ASN A 29 1.16 8.65 62.47
CA ASN A 29 2.43 9.32 62.29
C ASN A 29 3.52 8.24 62.32
N GLY A 30 4.43 8.24 61.35
CA GLY A 30 5.64 7.44 61.38
C GLY A 30 5.78 6.49 60.18
N GLY A 31 6.82 6.73 59.38
CA GLY A 31 7.26 5.81 58.35
C GLY A 31 7.42 6.50 57.00
N ASN A 32 8.67 6.65 56.58
CA ASN A 32 9.16 7.07 55.27
C ASN A 32 8.27 6.65 54.08
N LEU A 33 7.22 7.42 53.79
CA LEU A 33 6.60 7.38 52.48
C LEU A 33 7.46 8.26 51.59
N MET A 34 8.46 7.64 50.95
CA MET A 34 9.05 8.19 49.72
C MET A 34 7.88 8.74 48.92
N LYS A 35 7.87 10.06 48.70
CA LYS A 35 6.94 10.71 47.80
C LYS A 35 7.06 9.92 46.51
N SER A 36 6.07 9.10 46.21
CA SER A 36 5.95 8.42 44.94
C SER A 36 5.86 9.56 43.94
N LEU A 37 7.00 9.89 43.33
CA LEU A 37 7.04 10.71 42.14
C LEU A 37 6.38 9.85 41.08
N SER A 38 5.07 10.02 41.00
CA SER A 38 4.26 9.57 39.89
C SER A 38 4.83 10.28 38.66
N ASN A 39 5.80 9.64 38.00
CA ASN A 39 6.32 10.08 36.72
C ASN A 39 5.24 9.79 35.69
N TYR A 40 4.20 10.62 35.65
CA TYR A 40 3.47 10.87 34.41
C TYR A 40 4.39 11.69 33.50
N ALA A 41 5.47 11.06 33.01
CA ALA A 41 6.11 11.45 31.76
C ALA A 41 5.24 10.92 30.61
N ILE A 42 3.98 11.33 30.57
CA ILE A 42 3.08 11.12 29.42
C ILE A 42 3.05 12.43 28.66
N ASP A 43 4.16 12.82 28.04
CA ASP A 43 4.10 13.84 26.98
C ASP A 43 5.20 13.73 25.92
N ALA A 44 5.99 12.65 25.92
CA ALA A 44 6.91 12.34 24.82
C ALA A 44 6.49 11.09 24.03
N SER A 45 5.53 10.30 24.53
CA SER A 45 5.09 9.05 23.88
C SER A 45 3.81 9.18 23.05
N TYR A 46 3.06 10.28 23.18
CA TYR A 46 1.81 10.45 22.42
C TYR A 46 2.07 10.73 20.93
N ASN A 47 3.10 11.54 20.62
CA ASN A 47 3.54 11.74 19.23
C ASN A 47 4.10 10.46 18.57
N ARG A 48 4.80 9.59 19.32
CA ARG A 48 5.33 8.32 18.77
C ARG A 48 4.26 7.27 18.44
N ARG A 49 3.03 7.41 18.97
CA ARG A 49 1.94 6.45 18.69
C ARG A 49 1.29 6.69 17.33
N GLU A 50 1.51 7.87 16.74
CA GLU A 50 0.98 8.21 15.42
C GLU A 50 1.99 7.99 14.31
N ASP A 51 3.21 7.53 14.61
CA ASP A 51 4.20 7.17 13.61
C ASP A 51 4.11 5.69 13.22
N VAL A 52 4.23 5.38 11.94
CA VAL A 52 4.40 4.01 11.49
C VAL A 52 5.82 3.53 11.78
N SER A 53 5.98 2.21 11.95
CA SER A 53 7.31 1.63 12.15
C SER A 53 8.27 2.01 11.01
N GLU A 54 9.55 2.12 11.31
CA GLU A 54 10.55 2.42 10.28
C GLU A 54 10.56 1.37 9.17
N ALA A 55 10.33 0.10 9.51
CA ALA A 55 10.24 -0.99 8.55
C ALA A 55 9.07 -0.77 7.56
N MET A 56 7.90 -0.37 8.07
CA MET A 56 6.75 -0.01 7.23
C MET A 56 7.05 1.21 6.37
N SER A 57 7.65 2.25 6.94
CA SER A 57 8.05 3.46 6.22
C SER A 57 8.99 3.14 5.05
N ARG A 58 10.01 2.30 5.29
CA ARG A 58 10.94 1.82 4.25
C ARG A 58 10.23 1.00 3.18
N SER A 59 9.34 0.10 3.59
CA SER A 59 8.57 -0.73 2.66
C SER A 59 7.68 0.12 1.76
N LEU A 60 6.92 1.06 2.32
CA LEU A 60 6.02 1.93 1.56
C LEU A 60 6.80 2.80 0.56
N ARG A 61 7.95 3.36 0.95
CA ARG A 61 8.83 4.11 0.04
C ARG A 61 9.40 3.22 -1.07
N SER A 62 9.82 1.99 -0.74
CA SER A 62 10.30 1.02 -1.73
C SER A 62 9.21 0.65 -2.74
N THR A 63 7.99 0.38 -2.28
CA THR A 63 6.83 0.11 -3.15
C THR A 63 6.52 1.32 -4.04
N GLN A 64 6.56 2.54 -3.50
CA GLN A 64 6.36 3.76 -4.28
C GLN A 64 7.37 3.87 -5.43
N LYS A 65 8.66 3.64 -5.15
CA LYS A 65 9.71 3.69 -6.17
C LYS A 65 9.45 2.66 -7.27
N LYS A 66 9.22 1.40 -6.89
CA LYS A 66 8.91 0.32 -7.86
C LYS A 66 7.69 0.66 -8.72
N LEU A 67 6.64 1.24 -8.12
CA LEU A 67 5.44 1.61 -8.85
C LEU A 67 5.69 2.74 -9.86
N VAL A 68 6.49 3.74 -9.50
CA VAL A 68 6.91 4.81 -10.43
C VAL A 68 7.70 4.22 -11.59
N ASP A 69 8.68 3.35 -11.31
CA ASP A 69 9.51 2.70 -12.32
C ASP A 69 8.64 1.84 -13.27
N SER A 70 7.71 1.04 -12.72
CA SER A 70 6.77 0.23 -13.51
C SER A 70 5.88 1.08 -14.41
N ARG A 71 5.38 2.22 -13.93
CA ARG A 71 4.55 3.13 -14.73
C ARG A 71 5.33 3.77 -15.87
N LEU A 72 6.59 4.14 -15.64
CA LEU A 72 7.45 4.65 -16.71
C LEU A 72 7.68 3.60 -17.78
N LEU A 73 7.95 2.35 -17.38
CA LEU A 73 8.14 1.24 -18.30
C LEU A 73 6.89 0.97 -19.14
N VAL A 74 5.71 0.90 -18.50
CA VAL A 74 4.44 0.69 -19.20
C VAL A 74 4.13 1.82 -20.17
N LYS A 75 4.41 3.07 -19.80
CA LYS A 75 4.27 4.21 -20.72
C LYS A 75 5.18 4.06 -21.94
N CYS A 76 6.44 3.67 -21.75
CA CYS A 76 7.37 3.43 -22.86
C CYS A 76 6.91 2.26 -23.74
N LEU A 77 6.37 1.20 -23.13
CA LEU A 77 5.82 0.05 -23.85
C LEU A 77 4.61 0.44 -24.69
N LYS A 78 3.67 1.20 -24.12
CA LYS A 78 2.50 1.72 -24.83
C LYS A 78 2.90 2.58 -26.02
N GLU A 79 3.78 3.56 -25.81
CA GLU A 79 4.30 4.41 -26.89
C GLU A 79 4.99 3.58 -28.01
N THR A 80 5.71 2.52 -27.63
CA THR A 80 6.35 1.58 -28.57
C THR A 80 5.31 0.86 -29.43
N VAL A 81 4.28 0.28 -28.79
CA VAL A 81 3.21 -0.45 -29.49
C VAL A 81 2.42 0.49 -30.39
N GLU A 82 2.08 1.69 -29.92
CA GLU A 82 1.37 2.69 -30.71
C GLU A 82 2.17 3.13 -31.94
N ARG A 83 3.50 3.32 -31.83
CA ARG A 83 4.37 3.60 -32.98
C ARG A 83 4.40 2.45 -33.97
N LEU A 84 4.56 1.23 -33.47
CA LEU A 84 4.53 0.02 -34.32
C LEU A 84 3.20 -0.12 -35.07
N ALA A 85 2.08 0.19 -34.40
CA ALA A 85 0.75 0.16 -35.02
C ALA A 85 0.60 1.21 -36.12
N ARG A 86 1.26 2.36 -36.01
CA ARG A 86 1.31 3.39 -37.07
C ARG A 86 2.36 3.12 -38.16
N GLY A 87 3.17 2.06 -38.02
CA GLY A 87 4.30 1.79 -38.93
C GLY A 87 5.51 2.71 -38.72
N GLU A 88 5.57 3.41 -37.59
CA GLU A 88 6.69 4.27 -37.19
C GLU A 88 7.80 3.44 -36.52
N ASN A 89 9.05 3.90 -36.62
CA ASN A 89 10.16 3.29 -35.90
C ASN A 89 10.03 3.53 -34.38
N PRO A 90 9.93 2.47 -33.55
CA PRO A 90 9.88 2.62 -32.11
C PRO A 90 11.24 3.06 -31.53
N ASP A 91 11.20 3.79 -30.42
CA ASP A 91 12.39 4.15 -29.66
C ASP A 91 12.74 3.02 -28.67
N ILE A 92 13.43 1.99 -29.17
CA ILE A 92 13.83 0.81 -28.39
C ILE A 92 14.83 1.18 -27.29
N SER A 93 15.68 2.19 -27.51
CA SER A 93 16.62 2.68 -26.50
C SER A 93 15.89 3.19 -25.26
N ARG A 94 14.82 3.96 -25.46
CA ARG A 94 13.97 4.44 -24.36
C ARG A 94 13.24 3.30 -23.63
N LEU A 95 12.73 2.30 -24.35
CA LEU A 95 12.09 1.13 -23.75
C LEU A 95 13.05 0.29 -22.90
N LEU A 96 14.29 0.12 -23.37
CA LEU A 96 15.34 -0.63 -22.67
C LEU A 96 16.02 0.17 -21.54
N GLY A 97 15.66 1.45 -21.37
CA GLY A 97 16.31 2.33 -20.40
C GLY A 97 17.77 2.66 -20.75
N ILE A 98 18.16 2.53 -22.03
CA ILE A 98 19.48 2.93 -22.50
C ILE A 98 19.51 4.46 -22.49
N LYS A 99 20.26 5.02 -21.53
CA LYS A 99 20.52 6.46 -21.47
C LYS A 99 21.33 6.84 -22.71
N THR A 100 20.70 7.50 -23.68
CA THR A 100 21.44 8.25 -24.69
C THR A 100 22.04 9.47 -23.97
N ASP A 101 23.30 9.79 -24.26
CA ASP A 101 24.16 10.73 -23.51
C ASP A 101 23.66 12.20 -23.43
N SER A 102 22.40 12.47 -23.75
CA SER A 102 21.80 13.80 -23.84
C SER A 102 20.76 14.11 -22.77
N MET A 103 20.59 13.25 -21.75
CA MET A 103 19.71 13.55 -20.62
C MET A 103 20.51 14.08 -19.44
N SER A 104 20.42 15.41 -19.27
CA SER A 104 20.78 16.14 -18.06
C SER A 104 20.36 15.36 -16.83
N GLU A 105 21.32 15.09 -15.95
CA GLU A 105 21.13 14.55 -14.61
C GLU A 105 20.40 15.58 -13.73
N SER A 106 19.21 16.00 -14.11
CA SER A 106 18.34 16.74 -13.22
C SER A 106 17.64 15.73 -12.32
N GLU A 107 18.38 15.40 -11.26
CA GLU A 107 17.85 14.96 -9.98
C GLU A 107 17.10 13.62 -10.03
N ALA A 108 17.88 12.55 -10.24
CA ALA A 108 17.78 11.49 -9.26
C ALA A 108 18.19 12.12 -7.92
N GLU A 109 17.26 12.82 -7.26
CA GLU A 109 17.27 12.86 -5.81
C GLU A 109 17.34 11.39 -5.42
N GLN A 110 18.57 10.93 -5.16
CA GLN A 110 18.80 10.00 -4.09
C GLN A 110 18.02 10.63 -2.95
N THR A 111 16.81 10.13 -2.76
CA THR A 111 16.09 10.34 -1.53
C THR A 111 17.05 9.75 -0.51
N ALA A 112 17.94 10.62 -0.01
CA ALA A 112 18.58 10.46 1.26
C ALA A 112 17.48 9.88 2.12
N PHE A 113 17.70 8.68 2.64
CA PHE A 113 16.69 8.01 3.45
C PHE A 113 16.39 8.98 4.57
N ASP A 114 15.32 9.74 4.40
CA ASP A 114 14.89 10.69 5.38
C ASP A 114 14.36 9.77 6.45
N SER A 115 15.23 9.53 7.44
CA SER A 115 14.94 8.80 8.66
C SER A 115 13.84 9.51 9.46
N SER A 116 13.30 10.60 8.92
CA SER A 116 12.03 11.21 9.27
C SER A 116 10.96 10.14 9.45
N ALA A 117 10.47 10.10 10.68
CA ALA A 117 9.34 9.29 11.08
C ALA A 117 8.15 9.62 10.17
N MET A 118 7.55 8.59 9.58
CA MET A 118 6.35 8.75 8.77
C MET A 118 5.15 8.61 9.70
N THR A 119 4.29 9.62 9.73
CA THR A 119 3.03 9.51 10.47
C THR A 119 2.08 8.54 9.77
N VAL A 120 1.18 7.92 10.52
CA VAL A 120 0.12 7.01 10.05
C VAL A 120 -0.74 7.72 9.01
N GLY A 121 -1.10 8.99 9.21
CA GLY A 121 -1.88 9.76 8.23
C GLY A 121 -1.15 9.94 6.89
N VAL A 122 0.18 10.14 6.91
CA VAL A 122 1.00 10.19 5.68
C VAL A 122 1.07 8.81 5.04
N ALA A 123 1.27 7.76 5.83
CA ALA A 123 1.31 6.38 5.36
C ALA A 123 0.01 5.99 4.65
N GLU A 124 -1.15 6.23 5.26
CA GLU A 124 -2.47 5.96 4.67
C GLU A 124 -2.68 6.71 3.36
N LYS A 125 -2.33 8.00 3.33
CA LYS A 125 -2.44 8.80 2.10
C LYS A 125 -1.52 8.25 1.00
N MET A 126 -0.33 7.79 1.37
CA MET A 126 0.60 7.20 0.42
C MET A 126 0.10 5.86 -0.10
N MET A 127 -0.48 5.02 0.77
CA MET A 127 -1.12 3.75 0.38
C MET A 127 -2.28 3.97 -0.60
N ARG A 128 -3.20 4.91 -0.30
CA ARG A 128 -4.31 5.23 -1.23
C ARG A 128 -3.80 5.68 -2.60
N ARG A 129 -2.77 6.54 -2.63
CA ARG A 129 -2.12 6.95 -3.89
C ARG A 129 -1.45 5.78 -4.61
N GLN A 130 -0.87 4.83 -3.88
CA GLN A 130 -0.28 3.64 -4.47
C GLN A 130 -1.35 2.76 -5.12
N GLU A 131 -2.48 2.57 -4.45
CA GLU A 131 -3.63 1.83 -5.00
C GLU A 131 -4.19 2.49 -6.26
N GLU A 132 -4.43 3.81 -6.23
CA GLU A 132 -4.88 4.56 -7.42
C GLU A 132 -3.90 4.46 -8.59
N ASN A 133 -2.59 4.53 -8.31
CA ASN A 133 -1.56 4.40 -9.32
C ASN A 133 -1.43 2.97 -9.85
N MET A 134 -1.69 1.96 -9.01
CA MET A 134 -1.73 0.56 -9.42
C MET A 134 -2.92 0.30 -10.35
N ALA A 135 -4.11 0.80 -10.00
CA ALA A 135 -5.30 0.66 -10.85
C ALA A 135 -5.09 1.29 -12.25
N LYS A 136 -4.46 2.47 -12.31
CA LYS A 136 -4.08 3.10 -13.60
C LYS A 136 -3.06 2.28 -14.38
N LEU A 137 -2.09 1.67 -13.68
CA LEU A 137 -1.10 0.80 -14.31
C LEU A 137 -1.77 -0.43 -14.93
N GLU A 138 -2.76 -1.02 -14.25
CA GLU A 138 -3.55 -2.14 -14.76
C GLU A 138 -4.37 -1.73 -16.01
N GLU A 139 -5.01 -0.57 -15.97
CA GLU A 139 -5.73 0.00 -17.13
C GLU A 139 -4.81 0.22 -18.33
N ASP A 140 -3.62 0.78 -18.11
CA ASP A 140 -2.63 0.97 -19.17
C ASP A 140 -2.16 -0.38 -19.76
N LEU A 141 -1.99 -1.41 -18.93
CA LEU A 141 -1.63 -2.76 -19.38
C LEU A 141 -2.75 -3.41 -20.20
N ASP A 142 -4.01 -3.26 -19.80
CA ASP A 142 -5.14 -3.73 -20.59
C ASP A 142 -5.27 -2.96 -21.90
N SER A 143 -5.05 -1.64 -21.90
CA SER A 143 -4.98 -0.82 -23.11
C SER A 143 -3.90 -1.32 -24.08
N ILE A 144 -2.71 -1.67 -23.58
CA ILE A 144 -1.65 -2.28 -24.39
C ILE A 144 -2.10 -3.64 -24.95
N ARG A 145 -2.77 -4.48 -24.15
CA ARG A 145 -3.27 -5.79 -24.62
C ARG A 145 -4.21 -5.62 -25.82
N TYR A 146 -5.14 -4.65 -25.75
CA TYR A 146 -6.04 -4.34 -26.86
C TYR A 146 -5.29 -3.81 -28.09
N LEU A 147 -4.33 -2.90 -27.91
CA LEU A 147 -3.53 -2.38 -29.02
C LEU A 147 -2.73 -3.47 -29.74
N ILE A 148 -2.13 -4.39 -28.98
CA ILE A 148 -1.39 -5.52 -29.55
C ILE A 148 -2.35 -6.42 -30.33
N GLN A 149 -3.50 -6.74 -29.75
CA GLN A 149 -4.50 -7.58 -30.42
C GLN A 149 -4.98 -6.95 -31.74
N ASP A 150 -5.33 -5.67 -31.72
CA ASP A 150 -5.75 -4.91 -32.88
C ASP A 150 -4.67 -4.90 -33.96
N TYR A 151 -3.43 -4.57 -33.58
CA TYR A 151 -2.27 -4.59 -34.48
C TYR A 151 -2.10 -5.92 -35.21
N TYR A 152 -2.18 -7.04 -34.48
CA TYR A 152 -2.06 -8.37 -35.09
C TYR A 152 -3.24 -8.68 -36.00
N GLN A 153 -4.47 -8.32 -35.62
CA GLN A 153 -5.65 -8.54 -36.45
C GLN A 153 -5.58 -7.74 -37.76
N THR A 154 -5.15 -6.47 -37.71
CA THR A 154 -4.91 -5.65 -38.91
C THR A 154 -3.83 -6.28 -39.79
N LYS A 155 -2.67 -6.64 -39.20
CA LYS A 155 -1.56 -7.25 -39.95
C LYS A 155 -1.94 -8.57 -40.61
N VAL A 156 -2.65 -9.44 -39.90
CA VAL A 156 -3.12 -10.72 -40.46
C VAL A 156 -4.18 -10.50 -41.54
N GLY A 157 -5.12 -9.57 -41.33
CA GLY A 157 -6.11 -9.19 -42.33
C GLY A 157 -5.48 -8.70 -43.63
N ASP A 158 -4.46 -7.86 -43.54
CA ASP A 158 -3.71 -7.35 -44.69
C ASP A 158 -3.00 -8.49 -45.46
N THR A 159 -2.45 -9.48 -44.75
CA THR A 159 -1.79 -10.63 -45.40
C THR A 159 -2.75 -11.58 -46.10
N LEU A 160 -4.00 -11.69 -45.65
CA LEU A 160 -5.00 -12.55 -46.26
C LEU A 160 -5.68 -11.89 -47.47
N ASN A 161 -5.90 -10.57 -47.43
CA ASN A 161 -6.51 -9.83 -48.53
C ASN A 161 -5.53 -9.56 -49.69
N GLY A 162 -4.22 -9.64 -49.47
CA GLY A 162 -3.19 -9.40 -50.49
C GLY A 162 -2.86 -10.60 -51.38
N HIS A 163 -3.37 -11.81 -51.12
CA HIS A 163 -3.03 -13.00 -51.90
C HIS A 163 -3.95 -13.22 -53.11
N ASP A 164 -5.17 -12.69 -53.11
CA ASP A 164 -6.17 -13.00 -54.15
C ASP A 164 -5.94 -12.30 -55.50
N ASP A 165 -5.06 -11.29 -55.59
CA ASP A 165 -4.75 -10.59 -56.85
C ASP A 165 -3.58 -11.21 -57.65
N ALA A 166 -2.90 -12.23 -57.11
CA ALA A 166 -1.76 -12.87 -57.78
C ALA A 166 -2.13 -14.03 -58.73
N CYS A 167 -3.40 -14.37 -58.90
CA CYS A 167 -3.84 -15.49 -59.74
C CYS A 167 -4.93 -15.10 -60.75
N ARG A 168 -4.72 -14.01 -61.50
CA ARG A 168 -5.38 -13.85 -62.80
C ARG A 168 -4.49 -14.46 -63.89
N ILE A 169 -4.66 -15.77 -64.11
CA ILE A 169 -4.13 -16.45 -65.29
C ILE A 169 -4.90 -15.90 -66.50
N GLN A 170 -4.14 -15.38 -67.47
CA GLN A 170 -4.62 -14.79 -68.73
C GLN A 170 -4.89 -15.86 -69.78
#